data_AF-A0A7R9YXC5-F1
#
_entry.id   AF-A0A7R9YXC5-F1
#
_cell.length_a   1.000
_cell.length_b   1.000
_cell.length_c   1.000
_cell.angle_alpha   90.00
_cell.angle_beta   90.00
_cell.angle_gamma   90.00
#
_symmetry.space_group_name_H-M   'P 1'
#
loop_
_entity.id
_entity.type
_entity.pdbx_description
1 polymer ?
#
loop_
_entity_poly.entity_id
_entity_poly.type
_entity_poly.pdbx_seq_one_letter_code
_entity_poly.pdbx_strand_id
1 'polypeptide(L)'
;VELQVAIHGRLTNIRSEVAAGSNMAVRSGCPSSIGLPQLDKMMSELQGGLLQASELYNDFAQPCAMWDLCLRLIDLAGADVDPLLVRQLWDNLLLQAWERVPASRPVHSCSEPMQHLHAVCSAVEELGTCISSNEGTFPLAFVAFRLEQVAAEVWPRPHMTSSSARSMAVGCDNHNKAFGTPLIVSSLSRSCNGSVLALLRAYELLLGRHVAGVSDAEVSSTRMRHQLLAGLFMQCSMAAEELSGVQLGLAADDSYDAGHGTPESLLRTSTKLAVGTDPTTARQMGYLAEACERFALEAHRLGGVAGEELAKSFDDLRRRL
;
A
#
# COMPACT_ATOMS: atom_id res chain seq x y z
N VAL A 1 -15.45 0.97 20.93
CA VAL A 1 -14.75 1.88 21.88
C VAL A 1 -13.56 2.56 21.20
N GLU A 2 -12.57 1.83 20.71
CA GLU A 2 -11.36 2.42 20.09
C GLU A 2 -11.66 3.39 18.94
N LEU A 3 -12.53 3.01 18.00
CA LEU A 3 -12.92 3.88 16.88
C LEU A 3 -13.61 5.17 17.35
N GLN A 4 -14.44 5.08 18.39
CA GLN A 4 -15.11 6.24 18.97
C GLN A 4 -14.09 7.20 19.65
N VAL A 5 -13.09 6.65 20.34
CA VAL A 5 -11.98 7.44 20.91
C VAL A 5 -11.15 8.09 19.79
N ALA A 6 -10.89 7.37 18.69
CA ALA A 6 -10.16 7.91 17.55
C ALA A 6 -10.93 9.05 16.86
N ILE A 7 -12.24 8.90 16.66
CA ILE A 7 -13.12 9.97 16.15
C ILE A 7 -13.06 11.17 17.09
N HIS A 8 -13.21 10.98 18.40
CA HIS A 8 -13.15 12.07 19.37
C HIS A 8 -11.82 12.83 19.30
N GLY A 9 -10.69 12.11 19.24
CA GLY A 9 -9.35 12.70 19.09
C GLY A 9 -9.16 13.48 17.78
N ARG A 10 -9.74 13.00 16.67
CA ARG A 10 -9.73 13.73 15.39
C ARG A 10 -10.57 15.00 15.47
N LEU A 11 -11.76 14.96 16.08
CA LEU A 11 -12.60 16.14 16.27
C LEU A 11 -11.92 17.19 17.16
N THR A 12 -11.20 16.79 18.21
CA THR A 12 -10.42 17.74 19.03
C THR A 12 -9.33 18.44 18.22
N ASN A 13 -8.67 17.73 17.31
CA ASN A 13 -7.66 18.33 16.44
C ASN A 13 -8.29 19.32 15.46
N ILE A 14 -9.37 18.92 14.78
CA ILE A 14 -10.13 19.82 13.88
C ILE A 14 -10.60 21.07 14.62
N ARG A 15 -11.08 20.92 15.86
CA ARG A 15 -11.52 22.04 16.69
C ARG A 15 -10.37 23.02 16.95
N SER A 16 -9.20 22.50 17.30
CA SER A 16 -8.01 23.31 17.56
C SER A 16 -7.55 24.05 16.30
N GLU A 17 -7.62 23.41 15.13
CA GLU A 17 -7.24 24.00 13.84
C GLU A 17 -8.21 25.12 13.42
N VAL A 18 -9.51 24.89 13.58
CA VAL A 18 -10.55 25.89 13.29
C VAL A 18 -10.43 27.08 14.25
N ALA A 19 -10.20 26.83 15.55
CA ALA A 19 -10.00 27.89 16.54
C ALA A 19 -8.72 28.71 16.29
N ALA A 20 -7.68 28.09 15.76
CA ALA A 20 -6.43 28.77 15.39
C ALA A 20 -6.56 29.62 14.11
N GLY A 21 -7.71 29.65 13.45
CA GLY A 21 -7.92 30.40 12.20
C GLY A 21 -7.02 29.94 11.06
N SER A 22 -6.53 28.70 11.12
CA SER A 22 -5.64 28.17 10.10
C SER A 22 -6.44 27.91 8.83
N ASN A 23 -6.03 28.52 7.71
CA ASN A 23 -6.50 28.19 6.35
C ASN A 23 -6.18 26.72 5.93
N MET A 24 -5.73 25.88 6.87
CA MET A 24 -5.59 24.43 6.78
C MET A 24 -6.93 23.69 6.82
N ALA A 25 -8.07 24.34 7.10
CA ALA A 25 -9.39 23.70 6.99
C ALA A 25 -9.65 23.09 5.60
N VAL A 26 -8.98 23.59 4.55
CA VAL A 26 -8.97 23.00 3.20
C VAL A 26 -8.07 21.74 3.11
N ARG A 27 -7.01 21.67 3.93
CA ARG A 27 -6.02 20.56 3.95
C ARG A 27 -6.41 19.39 4.83
N SER A 28 -7.30 19.58 5.80
CA SER A 28 -7.83 18.47 6.60
C SER A 28 -8.91 17.67 5.86
N GLY A 29 -9.34 18.10 4.67
CA GLY A 29 -10.44 17.49 3.92
C GLY A 29 -11.82 17.74 4.55
N CYS A 30 -11.91 18.43 5.68
CA CYS A 30 -13.20 18.79 6.28
C CYS A 30 -13.95 19.74 5.33
N PRO A 31 -15.25 19.47 5.06
CA PRO A 31 -16.05 20.45 4.36
C PRO A 31 -16.05 21.74 5.19
N SER A 32 -15.79 22.87 4.55
CA SER A 32 -15.69 24.20 5.17
C SER A 32 -16.98 24.69 5.85
N SER A 33 -17.94 23.79 6.07
CA SER A 33 -19.30 24.02 6.56
C SER A 33 -19.52 23.63 8.02
N ILE A 34 -18.62 22.88 8.67
CA ILE A 34 -18.81 22.48 10.07
C ILE A 34 -18.31 23.59 11.00
N GLY A 35 -19.25 24.33 11.59
CA GLY A 35 -18.92 25.37 12.57
C GLY A 35 -18.48 24.80 13.93
N LEU A 36 -17.67 25.57 14.67
CA LEU A 36 -17.29 25.27 16.06
C LEU A 36 -18.45 24.79 16.96
N PRO A 37 -19.65 25.42 16.98
CA PRO A 37 -20.75 24.95 17.84
C PRO A 37 -21.27 23.56 17.45
N GLN A 38 -21.22 23.20 16.16
CA GLN A 38 -21.60 21.86 15.72
C GLN A 38 -20.57 20.83 16.16
N LEU A 39 -19.28 21.19 16.09
CA LEU A 39 -18.19 20.33 16.52
C LEU A 39 -18.22 20.05 18.03
N ASP A 40 -18.51 21.08 18.84
CA ASP A 40 -18.69 20.95 20.29
C ASP A 40 -19.88 20.03 20.63
N LYS A 41 -20.97 20.12 19.87
CA LYS A 41 -22.12 19.22 20.00
C LYS A 41 -21.75 17.76 19.70
N MET A 42 -21.08 17.52 18.57
CA MET A 42 -20.62 16.17 18.18
C MET A 42 -19.68 15.58 19.24
N MET A 43 -18.76 16.38 19.78
CA MET A 43 -17.86 15.93 20.85
C MET A 43 -18.62 15.56 22.13
N SER A 44 -19.64 16.33 22.51
CA SER A 44 -20.49 16.03 23.68
C SER A 44 -21.30 14.74 23.48
N GLU A 45 -21.80 14.49 22.28
CA GLU A 45 -22.56 13.27 21.96
C GLU A 45 -21.67 12.02 22.07
N LEU A 46 -20.43 12.08 21.57
CA LEU A 46 -19.45 10.99 21.70
C LEU A 46 -19.03 10.71 23.15
N GLN A 47 -19.20 11.67 24.06
CA GLN A 47 -18.94 11.49 25.49
C GLN A 47 -20.15 10.91 26.24
N GLY A 48 -21.35 11.00 25.66
CA GLY A 48 -22.61 10.61 26.30
C GLY A 48 -22.85 9.09 26.40
N GLY A 49 -22.18 8.28 25.58
CA GLY A 49 -22.34 6.82 25.58
C GLY A 49 -21.70 6.14 24.38
N LEU A 50 -21.77 4.80 24.32
CA LEU A 50 -21.30 4.03 23.17
C LEU A 50 -22.31 4.12 22.03
N LEU A 51 -21.84 4.57 20.86
CA LEU A 51 -22.64 4.69 19.64
C LEU A 51 -22.47 3.46 18.74
N GLN A 52 -23.47 3.22 17.89
CA GLN A 52 -23.40 2.16 16.89
C GLN A 52 -22.45 2.54 15.74
N ALA A 53 -21.90 1.53 15.05
CA ALA A 53 -20.98 1.78 13.93
C ALA A 53 -21.61 2.63 12.81
N SER A 54 -22.91 2.45 12.54
CA SER A 54 -23.66 3.26 11.58
C SER A 54 -23.80 4.72 11.99
N GLU A 55 -23.98 5.00 13.28
CA GLU A 55 -24.07 6.37 13.83
C GLU A 55 -22.68 7.02 13.74
N LEU A 56 -21.63 6.32 14.20
CA LEU A 56 -20.24 6.77 14.08
C LEU A 56 -19.85 7.08 12.62
N TYR A 57 -20.34 6.30 11.66
CA TYR A 57 -20.06 6.50 10.24
C TYR A 57 -20.81 7.73 9.69
N ASN A 58 -22.14 7.74 9.81
CA ASN A 58 -23.00 8.73 9.15
C ASN A 58 -22.98 10.11 9.81
N ASP A 59 -22.89 10.15 11.15
CA ASP A 59 -23.03 11.39 11.89
C ASP A 59 -21.67 12.05 12.17
N PHE A 60 -20.57 11.28 12.12
CA PHE A 60 -19.24 11.77 12.50
C PHE A 60 -18.17 11.57 11.42
N ALA A 61 -17.84 10.33 11.06
CA ALA A 61 -16.68 10.04 10.22
C ALA A 61 -16.84 10.58 8.79
N GLN A 62 -17.96 10.32 8.13
CA GLN A 62 -18.21 10.78 6.76
C GLN A 62 -18.37 12.31 6.66
N PRO A 63 -19.16 12.99 7.51
CA PRO A 63 -19.28 14.45 7.46
C PRO A 63 -17.96 15.19 7.70
N CYS A 64 -17.07 14.62 8.51
CA CYS A 64 -15.76 15.19 8.80
C CYS A 64 -14.64 14.67 7.88
N ALA A 65 -14.97 13.95 6.81
CA ALA A 65 -14.00 13.41 5.84
C ALA A 65 -12.86 12.58 6.49
N MET A 66 -13.21 11.80 7.52
CA MET A 66 -12.29 10.87 8.19
C MET A 66 -12.29 9.53 7.44
N TRP A 67 -11.78 9.52 6.22
CA TRP A 67 -11.90 8.40 5.29
C TRP A 67 -11.23 7.11 5.80
N ASP A 68 -10.13 7.23 6.54
CA ASP A 68 -9.46 6.14 7.24
C ASP A 68 -10.39 5.49 8.27
N LEU A 69 -11.10 6.30 9.06
CA LEU A 69 -12.06 5.82 10.05
C LEU A 69 -13.34 5.27 9.40
N CYS A 70 -13.76 5.83 8.27
CA CYS A 70 -14.86 5.29 7.47
C CYS A 70 -14.56 3.84 7.03
N LEU A 71 -13.36 3.59 6.50
CA LEU A 71 -12.93 2.25 6.08
C LEU A 71 -12.83 1.28 7.25
N ARG A 72 -12.30 1.71 8.41
CA ARG A 72 -12.24 0.86 9.62
C ARG A 72 -13.62 0.55 10.20
N LEU A 73 -14.58 1.48 10.11
CA LEU A 73 -15.97 1.24 10.53
C LEU A 73 -16.67 0.24 9.62
N ILE A 74 -16.41 0.31 8.31
CA ILE A 74 -16.91 -0.68 7.34
C ILE A 74 -16.31 -2.06 7.63
N ASP A 75 -15.01 -2.13 7.90
CA ASP A 75 -14.33 -3.38 8.25
C ASP A 75 -14.91 -4.00 9.52
N LEU A 76 -15.13 -3.17 10.56
CA LEU A 76 -15.76 -3.60 11.81
C LEU A 76 -17.20 -4.07 11.61
N ALA A 77 -17.95 -3.44 10.71
CA ALA A 77 -19.34 -3.81 10.44
C ALA A 77 -19.46 -5.18 9.76
N GLY A 78 -18.39 -5.67 9.11
CA GLY A 78 -18.34 -7.00 8.49
C GLY A 78 -19.39 -7.24 7.40
N ALA A 79 -20.01 -6.19 6.88
CA ALA A 79 -21.12 -6.28 5.92
C ALA A 79 -20.63 -6.39 4.46
N ASP A 80 -21.46 -6.97 3.60
CA ASP A 80 -21.34 -6.92 2.13
C ASP A 80 -21.53 -5.48 1.64
N VAL A 81 -20.54 -4.63 1.89
CA VAL A 81 -20.52 -3.26 1.42
C VAL A 81 -20.17 -3.23 -0.05
N ASP A 82 -20.87 -2.37 -0.80
CA ASP A 82 -20.63 -2.18 -2.23
C ASP A 82 -19.13 -1.90 -2.48
N PRO A 83 -18.45 -2.74 -3.28
CA PRO A 83 -17.04 -2.53 -3.63
C PRO A 83 -16.77 -1.16 -4.27
N LEU A 84 -17.76 -0.55 -4.92
CA LEU A 84 -17.63 0.79 -5.47
C LEU A 84 -17.46 1.84 -4.37
N LEU A 85 -18.22 1.74 -3.28
CA LEU A 85 -18.13 2.65 -2.14
C LEU A 85 -16.76 2.53 -1.46
N VAL A 86 -16.28 1.30 -1.24
CA VAL A 86 -14.95 1.06 -0.65
C VAL A 86 -13.86 1.72 -1.49
N ARG A 87 -13.90 1.55 -2.81
CA ARG A 87 -12.94 2.19 -3.72
C ARG A 87 -13.01 3.71 -3.69
N GLN A 88 -14.21 4.29 -3.62
CA GLN A 88 -14.38 5.74 -3.49
C GLN A 88 -13.79 6.27 -2.19
N LEU A 89 -13.96 5.56 -1.07
CA LEU A 89 -13.36 5.93 0.20
C LEU A 89 -11.82 5.86 0.14
N TRP A 90 -11.27 4.84 -0.51
CA TRP A 90 -9.83 4.77 -0.77
C TRP A 90 -9.36 5.93 -1.64
N ASP A 91 -10.02 6.23 -2.76
CA ASP A 91 -9.67 7.40 -3.59
C ASP A 91 -9.67 8.70 -2.78
N ASN A 92 -10.69 8.93 -1.96
CA ASN A 92 -10.79 10.11 -1.10
C ASN A 92 -9.65 10.16 -0.07
N LEU A 93 -9.29 9.03 0.55
CA LEU A 93 -8.18 8.94 1.49
C LEU A 93 -6.85 9.29 0.81
N LEU A 94 -6.60 8.72 -0.37
CA LEU A 94 -5.37 8.94 -1.13
C LEU A 94 -5.28 10.39 -1.65
N LEU A 95 -6.40 10.98 -2.09
CA LEU A 95 -6.48 12.39 -2.46
C LEU A 95 -6.20 13.31 -1.26
N GLN A 96 -6.80 13.01 -0.11
CA GLN A 96 -6.55 13.77 1.11
C GLN A 96 -5.08 13.68 1.55
N ALA A 97 -4.45 12.51 1.43
CA ALA A 97 -3.02 12.34 1.71
C ALA A 97 -2.14 13.14 0.73
N TRP A 98 -2.51 13.13 -0.55
CA TRP A 98 -1.85 13.92 -1.59
C TRP A 98 -1.92 15.43 -1.31
N GLU A 99 -3.10 15.97 -0.98
CA GLU A 99 -3.34 17.40 -0.76
C GLU A 99 -2.70 17.97 0.52
N ARG A 100 -2.40 17.12 1.50
CA ARG A 100 -1.72 17.54 2.74
C ARG A 100 -0.28 18.01 2.50
N VAL A 101 0.36 17.55 1.42
CA VAL A 101 1.73 17.92 1.11
C VAL A 101 1.78 19.39 0.64
N PRO A 102 2.52 20.27 1.33
CA PRO A 102 2.56 21.67 0.97
C PRO A 102 3.34 21.89 -0.33
N ALA A 103 2.71 22.56 -1.30
CA ALA A 103 3.34 22.99 -2.57
C ALA A 103 4.51 24.01 -2.41
N SER A 104 4.97 24.27 -1.19
CA SER A 104 5.93 25.35 -0.90
C SER A 104 6.85 24.99 0.26
N ARG A 105 7.74 24.02 0.04
CA ARG A 105 9.16 24.08 0.39
C ARG A 105 9.79 22.72 0.10
N PRO A 106 10.87 22.64 -0.69
CA PRO A 106 11.77 21.50 -0.61
C PRO A 106 12.49 21.57 0.73
N VAL A 107 11.88 20.99 1.78
CA VAL A 107 12.51 20.90 3.12
C VAL A 107 13.62 19.83 3.11
N HIS A 108 13.57 18.90 2.16
CA HIS A 108 14.56 17.84 1.97
C HIS A 108 14.81 17.61 0.48
N SER A 109 15.92 16.95 0.15
CA SER A 109 16.45 16.67 -1.19
C SER A 109 15.55 15.84 -2.14
N CYS A 110 14.25 15.71 -1.84
CA CYS A 110 13.26 14.96 -2.63
C CYS A 110 12.41 15.90 -3.50
N SER A 111 12.18 15.50 -4.74
CA SER A 111 11.28 16.18 -5.67
C SER A 111 9.84 16.21 -5.13
N GLU A 112 9.06 17.21 -5.54
CA GLU A 112 7.65 17.37 -5.15
C GLU A 112 6.80 16.10 -5.42
N PRO A 113 6.86 15.45 -6.61
CA PRO A 113 6.13 14.21 -6.85
C PRO A 113 6.48 13.08 -5.88
N MET A 114 7.75 12.99 -5.46
CA MET A 114 8.21 11.98 -4.50
C MET A 114 7.65 12.22 -3.10
N GLN A 115 7.50 13.48 -2.69
CA GLN A 115 6.90 13.82 -1.39
C GLN A 115 5.42 13.44 -1.36
N HIS A 116 4.70 13.70 -2.45
CA HIS A 116 3.32 13.27 -2.59
C HIS A 116 3.19 11.74 -2.60
N LEU A 117 4.01 11.03 -3.38
CA LEU A 117 4.02 9.57 -3.39
C LEU A 117 4.29 9.00 -2.00
N HIS A 118 5.23 9.58 -1.26
CA HIS A 118 5.50 9.17 0.12
C HIS A 118 4.29 9.37 1.03
N ALA A 119 3.60 10.52 0.96
CA ALA A 119 2.42 10.77 1.78
C ALA A 119 1.30 9.76 1.50
N VAL A 120 1.07 9.45 0.22
CA VAL A 120 0.05 8.48 -0.19
C VAL A 120 0.43 7.05 0.22
N CYS A 121 1.69 6.64 0.04
CA CYS A 121 2.20 5.34 0.49
C CYS A 121 2.11 5.18 2.02
N SER A 122 2.44 6.23 2.79
CA SER A 122 2.30 6.21 4.25
C SER A 122 0.83 6.03 4.67
N ALA A 123 -0.11 6.69 4.01
CA ALA A 123 -1.54 6.51 4.31
C ALA A 123 -2.02 5.08 4.03
N VAL A 124 -1.53 4.45 2.95
CA VAL A 124 -1.83 3.04 2.63
C VAL A 124 -1.23 2.09 3.67
N GLU A 125 0.02 2.33 4.10
CA GLU A 125 0.70 1.51 5.11
C GLU A 125 0.01 1.58 6.49
N GLU A 126 -0.32 2.79 6.95
CA GLU A 126 -1.00 3.02 8.23
C GLU A 126 -2.36 2.31 8.29
N LEU A 127 -3.16 2.41 7.22
CA LEU A 127 -4.49 1.81 7.21
C LEU A 127 -4.46 0.33 6.85
N GLY A 128 -3.66 -0.06 5.85
CA GLY A 128 -3.61 -1.43 5.33
C GLY A 128 -3.21 -2.45 6.39
N THR A 129 -2.26 -2.10 7.28
CA THR A 129 -1.88 -2.97 8.41
C THR A 129 -3.05 -3.26 9.36
N CYS A 130 -4.06 -2.37 9.43
CA CYS A 130 -5.23 -2.54 10.28
C CYS A 130 -6.36 -3.37 9.63
N ILE A 131 -6.50 -3.36 8.30
CA ILE A 131 -7.66 -3.96 7.59
C ILE A 131 -7.27 -5.00 6.51
N SER A 132 -6.00 -5.41 6.46
CA SER A 132 -5.48 -6.32 5.43
C SER A 132 -6.02 -7.74 5.47
N SER A 133 -6.66 -8.16 6.57
CA SER A 133 -7.31 -9.46 6.67
C SER A 133 -8.57 -9.58 5.81
N ASN A 134 -9.15 -8.45 5.38
CA ASN A 134 -10.43 -8.40 4.68
C ASN A 134 -10.27 -7.81 3.27
N GLU A 135 -10.30 -8.69 2.25
CA GLU A 135 -10.18 -8.28 0.84
C GLU A 135 -11.33 -7.35 0.38
N GLY A 136 -12.48 -7.38 1.08
CA GLY A 136 -13.62 -6.52 0.79
C GLY A 136 -13.39 -5.05 1.16
N THR A 137 -12.65 -4.79 2.23
CA THR A 137 -12.33 -3.44 2.72
C THR A 137 -10.96 -2.95 2.27
N PHE A 138 -10.05 -3.88 1.98
CA PHE A 138 -8.76 -3.61 1.40
C PHE A 138 -8.61 -4.19 -0.02
N PRO A 139 -9.14 -3.50 -1.06
CA PRO A 139 -9.03 -3.93 -2.45
C PRO A 139 -7.60 -3.69 -2.96
N LEU A 140 -6.68 -4.56 -2.56
CA LEU A 140 -5.23 -4.41 -2.76
C LEU A 140 -4.83 -4.08 -4.20
N ALA A 141 -5.43 -4.75 -5.19
CA ALA A 141 -5.14 -4.50 -6.60
C ALA A 141 -5.53 -3.07 -7.04
N PHE A 142 -6.66 -2.55 -6.53
CA PHE A 142 -7.07 -1.18 -6.79
C PHE A 142 -6.13 -0.16 -6.13
N VAL A 143 -5.76 -0.40 -4.87
CA VAL A 143 -4.85 0.49 -4.13
C VAL A 143 -3.46 0.50 -4.77
N ALA A 144 -2.92 -0.67 -5.13
CA ALA A 144 -1.65 -0.79 -5.83
C ALA A 144 -1.68 -0.01 -7.16
N PHE A 145 -2.76 -0.14 -7.93
CA PHE A 145 -2.92 0.61 -9.18
C PHE A 145 -2.91 2.13 -8.97
N ARG A 146 -3.59 2.64 -7.93
CA ARG A 146 -3.58 4.07 -7.62
C ARG A 146 -2.18 4.56 -7.28
N LEU A 147 -1.43 3.83 -6.47
CA LEU A 147 -0.04 4.19 -6.15
C LEU A 147 0.83 4.23 -7.41
N GLU A 148 0.63 3.29 -8.33
CA GLU A 148 1.36 3.28 -9.60
C GLU A 148 0.94 4.45 -10.51
N GLN A 149 -0.34 4.83 -10.52
CA GLN A 149 -0.79 6.05 -11.21
C GLN A 149 -0.20 7.32 -10.60
N VAL A 150 0.01 7.36 -9.28
CA VAL A 150 0.69 8.45 -8.59
C VAL A 150 2.15 8.54 -9.04
N ALA A 151 2.89 7.44 -9.01
CA ALA A 151 4.28 7.40 -9.48
C ALA A 151 4.41 7.67 -10.99
N ALA A 152 3.38 7.35 -11.77
CA ALA A 152 3.30 7.69 -13.19
C ALA A 152 2.93 9.15 -13.45
N GLU A 153 2.57 9.91 -12.40
CA GLU A 153 2.03 11.28 -12.48
C GLU A 153 0.75 11.37 -13.35
N VAL A 154 -0.01 10.27 -13.42
CA VAL A 154 -1.29 10.19 -14.17
C VAL A 154 -2.49 10.49 -13.26
N TRP A 155 -2.31 10.30 -11.94
CA TRP A 155 -3.32 10.55 -10.93
C TRP A 155 -2.66 11.22 -9.71
N PRO A 156 -3.27 12.23 -9.09
CA PRO A 156 -4.59 12.81 -9.37
C PRO A 156 -4.65 13.56 -10.71
N ARG A 157 -5.79 13.48 -11.43
CA ARG A 157 -5.92 14.19 -12.70
C ARG A 157 -6.09 15.70 -12.45
N PRO A 158 -5.39 16.58 -13.18
CA PRO A 158 -5.30 18.02 -12.87
C PRO A 158 -6.56 18.86 -13.17
N HIS A 159 -7.78 18.33 -13.03
CA HIS A 159 -9.04 19.08 -13.19
C HIS A 159 -9.81 19.33 -11.89
N MET A 160 -9.21 19.05 -10.72
CA MET A 160 -9.90 19.22 -9.42
C MET A 160 -9.16 20.12 -8.42
N THR A 161 -7.90 20.50 -8.65
CA THR A 161 -7.19 21.43 -7.76
C THR A 161 -7.11 22.81 -8.39
N SER A 162 -8.03 23.69 -8.01
CA SER A 162 -8.03 25.12 -8.37
C SER A 162 -6.91 25.86 -7.62
N SER A 163 -5.65 25.52 -7.87
CA SER A 163 -4.51 26.42 -7.69
C SER A 163 -3.27 25.77 -8.27
N SER A 164 -2.61 26.48 -9.19
CA SER A 164 -1.36 26.08 -9.87
C SER A 164 -1.46 25.00 -10.94
N ALA A 165 -2.26 25.28 -11.97
CA ALA A 165 -1.85 24.97 -13.34
C ALA A 165 -0.60 25.80 -13.70
N ARG A 166 0.58 25.41 -13.22
CA ARG A 166 1.86 25.92 -13.73
C ARG A 166 2.89 24.79 -13.81
N SER A 167 3.07 24.36 -15.05
CA SER A 167 4.38 24.01 -15.61
C SER A 167 5.07 22.76 -15.07
N MET A 168 4.73 21.58 -15.59
CA MET A 168 5.66 20.42 -15.67
C MET A 168 5.44 19.59 -16.94
N ALA A 169 5.30 20.24 -18.10
CA ALA A 169 5.52 19.62 -19.40
C ALA A 169 6.90 20.02 -19.96
N VAL A 170 7.93 19.99 -19.10
CA VAL A 170 9.31 20.29 -19.48
C VAL A 170 10.18 19.09 -19.12
N GLY A 171 10.41 18.24 -20.12
CA GLY A 171 11.63 17.43 -20.26
C GLY A 171 11.84 16.30 -19.26
N CYS A 172 11.10 15.20 -19.40
CA CYS A 172 11.47 13.91 -18.82
C CYS A 172 11.72 12.87 -19.93
N ASP A 173 12.56 13.22 -20.92
CA ASP A 173 13.09 12.27 -21.91
C ASP A 173 14.29 11.46 -21.37
N ASN A 174 14.59 11.53 -20.08
CA ASN A 174 15.69 10.78 -19.47
C ASN A 174 15.18 9.53 -18.73
N HIS A 175 15.21 8.42 -19.46
CA HIS A 175 15.44 7.06 -18.99
C HIS A 175 14.77 6.60 -17.68
N ASN A 176 13.63 5.92 -17.84
CA ASN A 176 13.51 4.47 -17.59
C ASN A 176 13.84 3.91 -16.19
N LYS A 177 13.93 4.73 -15.14
CA LYS A 177 13.91 4.23 -13.77
C LYS A 177 12.49 4.34 -13.27
N ALA A 178 11.92 3.21 -12.87
CA ALA A 178 10.62 3.10 -12.23
C ALA A 178 10.67 3.89 -10.91
N PHE A 179 10.45 5.19 -11.03
CA PHE A 179 10.65 6.18 -9.98
C PHE A 179 9.60 5.93 -8.90
N GLY A 180 10.02 5.59 -7.69
CA GLY A 180 9.12 5.28 -6.58
C GLY A 180 8.69 3.82 -6.45
N THR A 181 9.02 2.93 -7.40
CA THR A 181 8.66 1.50 -7.32
C THR A 181 9.12 0.81 -6.03
N PRO A 182 10.37 1.01 -5.53
CA PRO A 182 10.78 0.43 -4.25
C PRO A 182 9.91 0.90 -3.07
N LEU A 183 9.46 2.16 -3.10
CA LEU A 183 8.61 2.74 -2.06
C LEU A 183 7.21 2.14 -2.11
N ILE A 184 6.61 2.02 -3.30
CA ILE A 184 5.29 1.40 -3.49
C ILE A 184 5.31 -0.04 -3.00
N VAL A 185 6.27 -0.84 -3.48
CA VAL A 185 6.36 -2.26 -3.15
C VAL A 185 6.60 -2.46 -1.65
N SER A 186 7.49 -1.70 -1.03
CA SER A 186 7.74 -1.80 0.42
C SER A 186 6.51 -1.40 1.25
N SER A 187 5.82 -0.30 0.91
CA SER A 187 4.60 0.10 1.63
C SER A 187 3.46 -0.89 1.43
N LEU A 188 3.24 -1.43 0.23
CA LEU A 188 2.22 -2.46 -0.01
C LEU A 188 2.56 -3.77 0.70
N SER A 189 3.83 -4.18 0.71
CA SER A 189 4.27 -5.37 1.43
C SER A 189 3.97 -5.24 2.93
N ARG A 190 4.33 -4.11 3.55
CA ARG A 190 4.00 -3.83 4.96
C ARG A 190 2.50 -3.77 5.22
N SER A 191 1.75 -3.14 4.31
CA SER A 191 0.29 -3.08 4.38
C SER A 191 -0.35 -4.47 4.40
N CYS A 192 0.25 -5.43 3.70
CA CYS A 192 -0.23 -6.82 3.63
C CYS A 192 0.43 -7.75 4.66
N ASN A 193 1.01 -7.20 5.75
CA ASN A 193 1.75 -7.95 6.76
C ASN A 193 2.86 -8.85 6.18
N GLY A 194 3.53 -8.40 5.11
CA GLY A 194 4.58 -9.15 4.42
C GLY A 194 4.09 -10.25 3.48
N SER A 195 2.78 -10.34 3.20
CA SER A 195 2.25 -11.39 2.31
C SER A 195 2.68 -11.18 0.84
N VAL A 196 3.76 -11.86 0.45
CA VAL A 196 4.30 -11.85 -0.92
C VAL A 196 3.25 -12.31 -1.93
N LEU A 197 2.52 -13.38 -1.61
CA LEU A 197 1.54 -13.97 -2.53
C LEU A 197 0.33 -13.06 -2.77
N ALA A 198 -0.14 -12.36 -1.73
CA ALA A 198 -1.23 -11.40 -1.88
C ALA A 198 -0.85 -10.27 -2.85
N LEU A 199 0.37 -9.74 -2.70
CA LEU A 199 0.86 -8.67 -3.57
C LEU A 199 1.09 -9.15 -5.00
N LEU A 200 1.70 -10.33 -5.20
CA LEU A 200 1.84 -10.93 -6.53
C LEU A 200 0.49 -11.11 -7.22
N ARG A 201 -0.49 -11.68 -6.51
CA ARG A 201 -1.85 -11.86 -7.02
C ARG A 201 -2.50 -10.53 -7.41
N ALA A 202 -2.30 -9.48 -6.61
CA ALA A 202 -2.83 -8.16 -6.91
C ALA A 202 -2.26 -7.58 -8.22
N TYR A 203 -0.95 -7.68 -8.43
CA TYR A 203 -0.32 -7.26 -9.69
C TYR A 203 -0.70 -8.16 -10.87
N GLU A 204 -0.86 -9.46 -10.67
CA GLU A 204 -1.36 -10.37 -11.71
C GLU A 204 -2.78 -10.00 -12.15
N LEU A 205 -3.67 -9.67 -11.20
CA LEU A 205 -5.02 -9.19 -11.51
C LEU A 205 -4.95 -7.89 -12.33
N LEU A 206 -4.03 -6.99 -12.02
CA LEU A 206 -3.81 -5.77 -12.81
C LEU A 206 -3.31 -6.09 -14.21
N LEU A 207 -2.27 -6.92 -14.36
CA LEU A 207 -1.75 -7.29 -15.67
C LEU A 207 -2.77 -8.02 -16.54
N GLY A 208 -3.62 -8.85 -15.92
CA GLY A 208 -4.73 -9.59 -16.53
C GLY A 208 -5.99 -8.76 -16.78
N ARG A 209 -6.03 -7.48 -16.36
CA ARG A 209 -7.19 -6.58 -16.50
C ARG A 209 -8.45 -7.12 -15.82
N HIS A 210 -8.28 -7.76 -14.68
CA HIS A 210 -9.36 -8.38 -13.90
C HIS A 210 -9.76 -7.55 -12.68
N VAL A 211 -9.43 -6.26 -12.66
CA VAL A 211 -9.70 -5.37 -11.51
C VAL A 211 -10.89 -4.47 -11.82
N ALA A 212 -11.99 -4.71 -11.13
CA ALA A 212 -13.16 -3.84 -11.25
C ALA A 212 -12.84 -2.40 -10.76
N GLY A 213 -13.42 -1.40 -11.42
CA GLY A 213 -13.18 0.02 -11.11
C GLY A 213 -11.88 0.59 -11.68
N VAL A 214 -11.06 -0.23 -12.35
CA VAL A 214 -9.86 0.20 -13.07
C VAL A 214 -10.17 0.23 -14.57
N SER A 215 -9.75 1.29 -15.26
CA SER A 215 -9.95 1.41 -16.71
C SER A 215 -8.97 0.52 -17.47
N ASP A 216 -9.50 -0.39 -18.30
CA ASP A 216 -8.69 -1.24 -19.17
C ASP A 216 -7.76 -0.44 -20.07
N ALA A 217 -8.20 0.73 -20.54
CA ALA A 217 -7.38 1.61 -21.37
C ALA A 217 -6.17 2.17 -20.61
N GLU A 218 -6.34 2.49 -19.32
CA GLU A 218 -5.24 2.99 -18.48
C GLU A 218 -4.21 1.90 -18.18
N VAL A 219 -4.69 0.70 -17.84
CA VAL A 219 -3.82 -0.48 -17.60
C VAL A 219 -3.14 -0.96 -18.87
N SER A 220 -3.77 -0.77 -20.03
CA SER A 220 -3.22 -1.19 -21.32
C SER A 220 -2.13 -0.26 -21.84
N SER A 221 -1.95 0.92 -21.24
CA SER A 221 -0.87 1.84 -21.60
C SER A 221 0.48 1.15 -21.43
N THR A 222 1.30 1.16 -22.48
CA THR A 222 2.65 0.58 -22.46
C THR A 222 3.47 1.08 -21.28
N ARG A 223 3.36 2.37 -20.95
CA ARG A 223 4.05 2.97 -19.79
C ARG A 223 3.60 2.34 -18.48
N MET A 224 2.29 2.20 -18.28
CA MET A 224 1.73 1.61 -17.07
C MET A 224 2.10 0.13 -16.95
N ARG A 225 2.03 -0.65 -18.04
CA ARG A 225 2.42 -2.06 -18.03
C ARG A 225 3.90 -2.26 -17.68
N HIS A 226 4.79 -1.44 -18.21
CA HIS A 226 6.21 -1.48 -17.83
C HIS A 226 6.40 -1.19 -16.34
N GLN A 227 5.68 -0.21 -15.80
CA GLN A 227 5.77 0.16 -14.40
C GLN A 227 5.25 -0.95 -13.48
N LEU A 228 4.11 -1.56 -13.80
CA LEU A 228 3.57 -2.71 -13.07
C LEU A 228 4.54 -3.90 -13.07
N LEU A 229 5.17 -4.18 -14.22
CA LEU A 229 6.19 -5.24 -14.32
C LEU A 229 7.45 -4.89 -13.52
N ALA A 230 7.87 -3.62 -13.46
CA ALA A 230 8.98 -3.19 -12.62
C ALA A 230 8.65 -3.37 -11.12
N GLY A 231 7.42 -3.08 -10.70
CA GLY A 231 6.91 -3.37 -9.36
C GLY A 231 6.94 -4.85 -9.03
N LEU A 232 6.46 -5.70 -9.95
CA LEU A 232 6.54 -7.15 -9.82
C LEU A 232 7.98 -7.66 -9.72
N PHE A 233 8.89 -7.15 -10.55
CA PHE A 233 10.30 -7.55 -10.51
C PHE A 233 10.93 -7.23 -9.15
N MET A 234 10.68 -6.03 -8.63
CA MET A 234 11.15 -5.62 -7.30
C MET A 234 10.59 -6.55 -6.22
N GLN A 235 9.28 -6.85 -6.27
CA GLN A 235 8.65 -7.75 -5.31
C GLN A 235 9.21 -9.17 -5.37
N CYS A 236 9.41 -9.72 -6.58
CA CYS A 236 10.01 -11.05 -6.76
C CYS A 236 11.45 -11.07 -6.25
N SER A 237 12.22 -10.00 -6.48
CA SER A 237 13.60 -9.88 -6.02
C SER A 237 13.68 -9.84 -4.49
N MET A 238 12.84 -9.02 -3.84
CA MET A 238 12.75 -8.96 -2.38
C MET A 238 12.36 -10.31 -1.77
N ALA A 239 11.37 -10.99 -2.36
CA ALA A 239 10.94 -12.31 -1.91
C ALA A 239 12.03 -13.38 -2.09
N ALA A 240 12.77 -13.34 -3.21
CA ALA A 240 13.89 -14.26 -3.45
C ALA A 240 15.02 -14.06 -2.42
N GLU A 241 15.34 -12.80 -2.08
CA GLU A 241 16.34 -12.46 -1.07
C GLU A 241 15.91 -12.93 0.32
N GLU A 242 14.65 -12.75 0.70
CA GLU A 242 14.10 -13.23 1.97
C GLU A 242 14.18 -14.76 2.08
N LEU A 243 13.73 -15.48 1.05
CA LEU A 243 13.78 -16.95 1.03
C LEU A 243 15.21 -17.50 1.02
N SER A 244 16.15 -16.80 0.36
CA SER A 244 17.57 -17.16 0.36
C SER A 244 18.24 -16.88 1.71
N GLY A 245 17.88 -15.78 2.37
CA GLY A 245 18.37 -15.42 3.69
C GLY A 245 17.96 -16.42 4.78
N VAL A 246 16.73 -16.93 4.70
CA VAL A 246 16.23 -17.99 5.61
C VAL A 246 17.05 -19.28 5.48
N GLN A 247 17.48 -19.64 4.27
CA GLN A 247 18.32 -20.83 4.06
C GLN A 247 19.70 -20.71 4.72
N LEU A 248 20.29 -19.51 4.70
CA LEU A 248 21.59 -19.24 5.33
C LEU A 248 21.49 -19.18 6.86
N GLY A 249 20.39 -18.63 7.41
CA GLY A 249 20.16 -18.54 8.85
C GLY A 249 19.99 -19.91 9.53
N LEU A 250 19.30 -20.86 8.87
CA LEU A 250 19.14 -22.23 9.37
C LEU A 250 20.44 -23.05 9.34
N ALA A 251 21.41 -22.69 8.51
CA ALA A 251 22.71 -23.35 8.44
C ALA A 251 23.71 -22.84 9.50
N ALA A 252 23.47 -21.67 10.10
CA ALA A 252 24.40 -21.03 11.04
C ALA A 252 24.18 -21.42 12.52
N ASP A 253 23.05 -22.05 12.86
CA ASP A 253 22.68 -22.36 14.26
C ASP A 253 23.19 -23.73 14.76
N ASP A 254 23.94 -24.46 13.93
CA ASP A 254 24.56 -25.76 14.31
C ASP A 254 26.02 -25.60 14.84
N SER A 255 26.49 -24.38 15.10
CA SER A 255 27.86 -24.11 15.57
C SER A 255 27.97 -23.29 16.86
N TYR A 256 27.23 -23.62 17.92
CA TYR A 256 27.60 -23.18 19.27
C TYR A 256 27.38 -24.25 20.35
N ASP A 257 28.48 -24.50 21.06
CA ASP A 257 28.63 -25.02 22.41
C ASP A 257 28.72 -26.54 22.66
N ALA A 258 29.90 -27.08 22.33
CA ALA A 258 30.48 -28.20 23.07
C ALA A 258 31.10 -27.67 24.38
N GLY A 259 30.33 -27.64 25.47
CA GLY A 259 30.85 -27.21 26.77
C GLY A 259 29.89 -27.33 27.95
N HIS A 260 29.99 -28.43 28.70
CA HIS A 260 29.45 -28.64 30.06
C HIS A 260 27.94 -28.97 30.24
N GLY A 261 27.62 -30.25 30.10
CA GLY A 261 27.22 -31.11 31.23
C GLY A 261 25.83 -30.92 31.89
N THR A 262 24.90 -31.83 31.60
CA THR A 262 24.13 -32.62 32.60
C THR A 262 23.42 -33.79 31.89
N PRO A 263 23.30 -34.99 32.51
CA PRO A 263 22.74 -36.15 31.85
C PRO A 263 21.31 -36.43 32.33
N GLU A 264 20.29 -35.73 31.81
CA GLU A 264 18.88 -36.16 32.00
C GLU A 264 17.92 -35.44 31.04
N SER A 265 17.99 -35.75 29.74
CA SER A 265 16.86 -35.49 28.83
C SER A 265 16.93 -36.38 27.58
N LEU A 266 16.93 -37.70 27.80
CA LEU A 266 16.69 -38.67 26.74
C LEU A 266 15.20 -38.94 26.68
N LEU A 267 14.46 -38.16 25.88
CA LEU A 267 13.23 -38.54 25.15
C LEU A 267 12.68 -37.35 24.33
N ARG A 268 13.55 -36.66 23.59
CA ARG A 268 13.14 -35.98 22.36
C ARG A 268 13.71 -36.77 21.19
N THR A 269 12.84 -37.56 20.57
CA THR A 269 13.09 -38.25 19.31
C THR A 269 13.53 -37.24 18.27
N SER A 270 14.85 -37.14 18.12
CA SER A 270 15.52 -36.58 16.97
C SER A 270 15.17 -37.39 15.73
N THR A 271 14.32 -36.82 14.88
CA THR A 271 14.39 -37.08 13.43
C THR A 271 15.30 -36.02 12.80
N LYS A 272 16.61 -36.13 13.05
CA LYS A 272 17.65 -35.51 12.22
C LYS A 272 17.79 -36.39 10.97
N LEU A 273 17.07 -36.07 9.89
CA LEU A 273 17.25 -36.67 8.57
C LEU A 273 16.56 -35.80 7.50
N ALA A 274 17.26 -34.74 7.09
CA ALA A 274 17.33 -34.17 5.74
C ALA A 274 17.77 -32.71 5.89
N VAL A 275 18.98 -32.39 5.42
CA VAL A 275 19.33 -31.04 4.96
C VAL A 275 18.53 -30.81 3.68
N GLY A 276 17.22 -30.66 3.86
CA GLY A 276 16.26 -30.33 2.82
C GLY A 276 15.70 -28.97 3.16
N THR A 277 15.66 -28.09 2.17
CA THR A 277 14.87 -26.87 2.27
C THR A 277 13.47 -27.22 2.76
N ASP A 278 12.93 -26.43 3.69
CA ASP A 278 11.54 -26.59 4.13
C ASP A 278 10.66 -26.75 2.87
N PRO A 279 9.85 -27.82 2.76
CA PRO A 279 9.03 -28.07 1.58
C PRO A 279 8.12 -26.89 1.24
N THR A 280 7.82 -26.00 2.20
CA THR A 280 7.10 -24.76 1.97
C THR A 280 7.94 -23.73 1.21
N THR A 281 9.19 -23.50 1.62
CA THR A 281 10.15 -22.61 0.94
C THR A 281 10.43 -23.08 -0.49
N ALA A 282 10.65 -24.38 -0.70
CA ALA A 282 10.91 -24.92 -2.04
C ALA A 282 9.71 -24.72 -2.99
N ARG A 283 8.48 -24.88 -2.48
CA ARG A 283 7.26 -24.60 -3.25
C ARG A 283 7.12 -23.12 -3.59
N GLN A 284 7.44 -22.22 -2.64
CA GLN A 284 7.39 -20.78 -2.87
C GLN A 284 8.42 -20.34 -3.91
N MET A 285 9.66 -20.87 -3.86
CA MET A 285 10.67 -20.62 -4.87
C MET A 285 10.24 -21.10 -6.25
N GLY A 286 9.67 -22.31 -6.35
CA GLY A 286 9.11 -22.83 -7.60
C GLY A 286 7.99 -21.95 -8.17
N TYR A 287 7.08 -21.47 -7.32
CA TYR A 287 6.03 -20.54 -7.73
C TYR A 287 6.60 -19.21 -8.24
N LEU A 288 7.60 -18.65 -7.54
CA LEU A 288 8.29 -17.42 -7.97
C LEU A 288 9.01 -17.60 -9.30
N ALA A 289 9.66 -18.75 -9.52
CA ALA A 289 10.35 -19.06 -10.78
C ALA A 289 9.36 -19.12 -11.96
N GLU A 290 8.21 -19.77 -11.78
CA GLU A 290 7.14 -19.83 -12.79
C GLU A 290 6.54 -18.44 -13.05
N ALA A 291 6.34 -17.64 -11.99
CA ALA A 291 5.87 -16.27 -12.13
C ALA A 291 6.87 -15.40 -12.92
N CYS A 292 8.18 -15.50 -12.63
CA CYS A 292 9.23 -14.79 -13.35
C CYS A 292 9.24 -15.14 -14.85
N GLU A 293 9.04 -16.41 -15.21
CA GLU A 293 8.93 -16.83 -16.61
C GLU A 293 7.73 -16.16 -17.32
N ARG A 294 6.56 -16.16 -16.69
CA ARG A 294 5.37 -15.50 -17.23
C ARG A 294 5.58 -13.99 -17.39
N PHE A 295 6.22 -13.35 -16.42
CA PHE A 295 6.48 -11.90 -16.48
C PHE A 295 7.57 -11.54 -17.49
N ALA A 296 8.58 -12.39 -17.69
CA ALA A 296 9.58 -12.20 -18.75
C ALA A 296 8.92 -12.23 -20.14
N LEU A 297 8.03 -13.19 -20.40
CA LEU A 297 7.26 -13.26 -21.64
C LEU A 297 6.40 -12.02 -21.86
N GLU A 298 5.77 -11.51 -20.80
CA GLU A 298 4.96 -10.29 -20.89
C GLU A 298 5.82 -9.05 -21.14
N ALA A 299 7.00 -8.96 -20.52
CA ALA A 299 7.96 -7.88 -20.78
C ALA A 299 8.46 -7.89 -22.24
N HIS A 300 8.75 -9.06 -22.80
CA HIS A 300 9.08 -9.19 -24.24
C HIS A 300 7.93 -8.75 -25.14
N ARG A 301 6.67 -9.02 -24.78
CA ARG A 301 5.50 -8.59 -25.56
C ARG A 301 5.32 -7.08 -25.61
N LEU A 302 5.71 -6.37 -24.55
CA LEU A 302 5.68 -4.90 -24.56
C LEU A 302 6.72 -4.31 -25.52
N GLY A 303 7.82 -5.04 -25.76
CA GLY A 303 8.91 -4.64 -26.63
C GLY A 303 9.66 -3.40 -26.14
N GLY A 304 10.55 -2.89 -27.00
CA GLY A 304 11.42 -1.75 -26.68
C GLY A 304 12.55 -2.10 -25.71
N VAL A 305 13.50 -1.18 -25.54
CA VAL A 305 14.71 -1.41 -24.73
C VAL A 305 14.35 -1.71 -23.27
N ALA A 306 13.37 -0.99 -22.73
CA ALA A 306 12.90 -1.17 -21.35
C ALA A 306 12.31 -2.57 -21.10
N GLY A 307 11.47 -3.05 -22.03
CA GLY A 307 10.86 -4.38 -21.94
C GLY A 307 11.90 -5.48 -22.00
N GLU A 308 12.89 -5.37 -22.91
CA GLU A 308 13.97 -6.35 -23.04
C GLU A 308 14.90 -6.38 -21.82
N GLU A 309 15.26 -5.22 -21.26
CA GLU A 309 16.04 -5.15 -20.01
C GLU A 309 15.31 -5.79 -18.84
N LEU A 310 14.00 -5.57 -18.73
CA LEU A 310 13.18 -6.12 -17.67
C LEU A 310 12.97 -7.63 -17.84
N ALA A 311 12.73 -8.09 -19.06
CA ALA A 311 12.63 -9.51 -19.38
C ALA A 311 13.91 -10.26 -19.00
N LYS A 312 15.08 -9.71 -19.39
CA LYS A 312 16.38 -10.24 -18.99
C LYS A 312 16.54 -10.27 -17.47
N SER A 313 16.09 -9.23 -16.78
CA SER A 313 16.15 -9.17 -15.31
C SER A 313 15.32 -10.28 -14.66
N PHE A 314 14.12 -10.57 -15.18
CA PHE A 314 13.30 -11.69 -14.74
C PHE A 314 13.96 -13.06 -15.02
N ASP A 315 14.57 -13.24 -16.19
CA ASP A 315 15.31 -14.47 -16.51
C ASP A 315 16.53 -14.67 -15.59
N ASP A 316 17.24 -13.59 -15.27
CA ASP A 316 18.37 -13.60 -14.34
C ASP A 316 17.91 -13.94 -12.92
N LEU A 317 16.75 -13.45 -12.50
CA LEU A 317 16.15 -13.81 -11.21
C LEU A 317 15.68 -15.26 -11.19
N ARG A 318 15.00 -15.73 -12.24
CA ARG A 318 14.55 -17.13 -12.37
C ARG A 318 15.70 -18.12 -12.29
N ARG A 319 16.87 -17.79 -12.87
CA ARG A 319 18.07 -18.65 -12.79
C ARG A 319 18.71 -18.72 -11.41
N ARG A 320 18.39 -17.78 -10.52
CA ARG A 320 18.89 -17.73 -9.13
C ARG A 320 17.97 -18.47 -8.15
N LEU A 321 16.68 -18.58 -8.48
CA LEU A 321 15.67 -19.32 -7.72
C LEU A 321 15.79 -20.83 -7.97
#